data_AF-A0A518LM83-F1
#
_entry.id   AF-A0A518LM83-F1
#
_cell.length_a   1.000
_cell.length_b   1.000
_cell.length_c   1.000
_cell.angle_alpha   90.00
_cell.angle_beta   90.00
_cell.angle_gamma   90.00
#
_symmetry.space_group_name_H-M   'P 1'
#
loop_
_entity.id
_entity.type
_entity.pdbx_description
1 polymer ?
#
loop_
_entity_poly.entity_id
_entity_poly.type
_entity_poly.pdbx_seq_one_letter_code
_entity_poly.pdbx_strand_id
1 'polypeptide(L)'
;MRSKIGVPFGSVVVVLLAMSVHAARAQEVVVRNDSFDAPGSVNVQAGFVANERAAAWLTSPCGGNIVAVQILWRSLSGTTGQSLEESITIHANGTFPTPGPILLTLEGPVMTDNVINEFRYIDEQQTIPISIPVTNGQRFVVSFQFANSPSPTNGPSVCTDVGSGCQPQKNGLFAIPPSTWFNSCFLGVTGDFVIRAVVDCTDTPGACCIPNGNCVPALTLTQCQQQGGLWKGPNSTCTAGACNQACCFQPSGCVDLSLANCNGAGGFPQGLGSNCETTICFPDGACCRPDGVCVDGTSPTECENLGGFWQGNNSLCQNLSCPQPTAACCLSNNFCLVITQAECSQIPNATWKGYPTDCSDGSGDGVADACQNLCAGILKGDMDFDTLRNGGDISGYVEEWLNPSAPGSPTACAADFDGNNTLSAGDLTAFVNCLLTGSCVN
;
A
#
# COMPACT_ATOMS: atom_id res chain seq x y z
N MET A 1 -82.13 -0.34 57.51
CA MET A 1 -80.68 -0.58 57.68
C MET A 1 -80.02 -0.39 56.33
N ARG A 2 -79.15 0.62 56.22
CA ARG A 2 -78.24 0.84 55.07
C ARG A 2 -77.31 -0.41 54.99
N SER A 3 -76.87 -0.92 53.85
CA SER A 3 -76.19 -0.23 52.76
C SER A 3 -76.22 -1.07 51.48
N LYS A 4 -76.01 -0.37 50.36
CA LYS A 4 -76.26 -0.73 48.97
C LYS A 4 -75.26 -1.73 48.38
N ILE A 5 -75.80 -2.51 47.44
CA ILE A 5 -75.15 -3.35 46.45
C ILE A 5 -74.28 -2.49 45.51
N GLY A 6 -73.05 -2.93 45.24
CA GLY A 6 -72.16 -2.40 44.20
C GLY A 6 -71.36 -3.53 43.56
N VAL A 7 -71.65 -3.77 42.28
CA VAL A 7 -71.00 -4.74 41.39
C VAL A 7 -69.61 -4.21 41.00
N PRO A 8 -68.54 -5.03 40.94
CA PRO A 8 -67.20 -4.54 40.64
C PRO A 8 -67.04 -4.22 39.14
N PHE A 9 -66.44 -3.07 38.90
CA PHE A 9 -65.99 -2.52 37.63
C PHE A 9 -64.97 -3.42 36.94
N GLY A 10 -65.12 -3.62 35.63
CA GLY A 10 -64.06 -4.12 34.76
C GLY A 10 -63.01 -3.04 34.53
N SER A 11 -61.77 -3.29 34.95
CA SER A 11 -60.61 -2.49 34.60
C SER A 11 -60.03 -3.00 33.28
N VAL A 12 -60.28 -2.26 32.20
CA VAL A 12 -59.52 -2.37 30.95
C VAL A 12 -58.10 -1.86 31.24
N VAL A 13 -57.13 -2.78 31.30
CA VAL A 13 -55.71 -2.44 31.36
C VAL A 13 -55.31 -1.92 29.98
N VAL A 14 -55.28 -0.60 29.83
CA VAL A 14 -54.58 0.04 28.71
C VAL A 14 -53.09 -0.12 28.97
N VAL A 15 -52.47 -1.11 28.32
CA VAL A 15 -51.01 -1.21 28.24
C VAL A 15 -50.55 -0.06 27.33
N LEU A 16 -50.19 1.07 27.94
CA LEU A 16 -49.37 2.09 27.26
C LEU A 16 -48.00 1.44 27.01
N LEU A 17 -47.80 0.94 25.78
CA LEU A 17 -46.47 0.72 25.25
C LEU A 17 -45.79 2.09 25.19
N ALA A 18 -44.97 2.40 26.20
CA ALA A 18 -44.03 3.50 26.12
C ALA A 18 -43.03 3.13 25.02
N MET A 19 -43.28 3.57 23.79
CA MET A 19 -42.24 3.67 22.78
C MET A 19 -41.23 4.68 23.32
N SER A 20 -40.14 4.17 23.90
CA SER A 20 -38.96 4.97 24.18
C SER A 20 -38.43 5.45 22.84
N VAL A 21 -38.76 6.69 22.52
CA VAL A 21 -38.08 7.46 21.48
C VAL A 21 -36.64 7.56 21.95
N HIS A 22 -35.78 6.66 21.48
CA HIS A 22 -34.35 6.75 21.69
C HIS A 22 -33.92 8.01 20.93
N ALA A 23 -33.71 9.09 21.67
CA ALA A 23 -32.95 10.21 21.17
C ALA A 23 -31.60 9.63 20.71
N ALA A 24 -31.34 9.66 19.40
CA ALA A 24 -30.07 9.28 18.82
C ALA A 24 -28.98 10.17 19.45
N ARG A 25 -28.32 9.66 20.49
CA ARG A 25 -27.10 10.25 20.99
C ARG A 25 -26.00 9.85 20.03
N ALA A 26 -25.21 10.82 19.59
CA ALA A 26 -23.93 10.55 18.95
C ALA A 26 -23.13 9.59 19.85
N GLN A 27 -22.82 8.40 19.35
CA GLN A 27 -22.08 7.40 20.09
C GLN A 27 -20.70 7.29 19.44
N GLU A 28 -19.80 8.17 19.86
CA GLU A 28 -18.37 7.94 19.64
C GLU A 28 -17.97 6.65 20.36
N VAL A 29 -17.36 5.74 19.62
CA VAL A 29 -16.86 4.47 20.13
C VAL A 29 -15.34 4.44 19.96
N VAL A 30 -14.64 4.25 21.07
CA VAL A 30 -13.19 3.97 21.04
C VAL A 30 -12.99 2.57 20.47
N VAL A 31 -12.41 2.51 19.27
CA VAL A 31 -12.01 1.30 18.58
C VAL A 31 -10.59 0.95 18.99
N ARG A 32 -10.46 -0.18 19.70
CA ARG A 32 -9.20 -0.68 20.25
C ARG A 32 -9.09 -2.19 20.05
N ASN A 33 -7.86 -2.69 19.94
CA ASN A 33 -7.53 -4.11 20.01
C ASN A 33 -6.89 -4.49 21.36
N ASP A 34 -6.43 -3.49 22.12
CA ASP A 34 -5.84 -3.66 23.44
C ASP A 34 -6.89 -3.69 24.58
N SER A 35 -6.46 -4.17 25.74
CA SER A 35 -7.25 -4.31 26.98
C SER A 35 -6.89 -3.30 28.07
N PHE A 36 -6.09 -2.28 27.77
CA PHE A 36 -5.67 -1.30 28.77
C PHE A 36 -6.82 -0.36 29.16
N ASP A 37 -7.06 -0.24 30.46
CA ASP A 37 -7.90 0.80 31.04
C ASP A 37 -7.14 1.47 32.18
N ALA A 38 -7.18 2.80 32.24
CA ALA A 38 -6.48 3.56 33.27
C ALA A 38 -7.29 3.58 34.59
N PRO A 39 -6.66 3.39 35.77
CA PRO A 39 -5.25 3.10 35.97
C PRO A 39 -4.93 1.61 35.72
N GLY A 40 -3.96 1.34 34.85
CA GLY A 40 -3.54 -0.02 34.47
C GLY A 40 -2.04 -0.14 34.22
N SER A 41 -1.55 -1.37 34.12
CA SER A 41 -0.16 -1.65 33.75
C SER A 41 0.00 -1.75 32.23
N VAL A 42 1.12 -1.26 31.72
CA VAL A 42 1.51 -1.34 30.30
C VAL A 42 3.00 -1.64 30.20
N ASN A 43 3.43 -2.18 29.08
CA ASN A 43 4.83 -2.30 28.72
C ASN A 43 5.21 -1.17 27.77
N VAL A 44 6.12 -0.30 28.20
CA VAL A 44 6.74 0.71 27.33
C VAL A 44 7.68 0.01 26.36
N GLN A 45 7.46 0.18 25.06
CA GLN A 45 8.24 -0.52 24.04
C GLN A 45 9.51 0.26 23.70
N ALA A 46 10.66 -0.31 24.03
CA ALA A 46 11.97 0.26 23.69
C ALA A 46 12.51 -0.33 22.38
N GLY A 47 13.57 0.27 21.84
CA GLY A 47 14.30 -0.26 20.68
C GLY A 47 13.88 0.29 19.32
N PHE A 48 12.87 1.15 19.27
CA PHE A 48 12.54 1.89 18.05
C PHE A 48 13.67 2.86 17.66
N VAL A 49 13.91 3.02 16.37
CA VAL A 49 14.77 4.08 15.83
C VAL A 49 13.96 5.09 15.03
N ALA A 50 14.58 6.24 14.73
CA ALA A 50 13.98 7.26 13.88
C ALA A 50 13.41 6.66 12.58
N ASN A 51 12.21 7.10 12.19
CA ASN A 51 11.43 6.64 11.04
C ASN A 51 10.81 5.23 11.11
N GLU A 52 11.08 4.45 12.15
CA GLU A 52 10.31 3.23 12.37
C GLU A 52 8.86 3.56 12.74
N ARG A 53 7.99 2.56 12.60
CA ARG A 53 6.56 2.75 12.86
C ARG A 53 5.98 1.63 13.71
N ALA A 54 5.15 1.99 14.67
CA ALA A 54 4.25 1.06 15.35
C ALA A 54 2.85 1.22 14.77
N ALA A 55 2.13 0.12 14.54
CA ALA A 55 0.81 0.17 13.93
C ALA A 55 -0.18 -0.82 14.54
N ALA A 56 -1.44 -0.39 14.65
CA ALA A 56 -2.56 -1.21 15.10
C ALA A 56 -3.59 -1.41 13.99
N TRP A 57 -3.99 -2.67 13.76
CA TRP A 57 -5.07 -3.05 12.86
C TRP A 57 -6.38 -3.06 13.65
N LEU A 58 -7.23 -2.09 13.35
CA LEU A 58 -8.50 -1.86 14.01
C LEU A 58 -9.66 -2.34 13.13
N THR A 59 -10.83 -2.51 13.73
CA THR A 59 -12.04 -2.94 13.02
C THR A 59 -13.20 -2.11 13.51
N SER A 60 -13.82 -1.34 12.60
CA SER A 60 -14.92 -0.47 12.96
C SER A 60 -16.11 -1.30 13.45
N PRO A 61 -16.70 -1.00 14.62
CA PRO A 61 -17.86 -1.72 15.15
C PRO A 61 -19.19 -1.27 14.51
N CYS A 62 -19.15 -0.23 13.67
CA CYS A 62 -20.31 0.45 13.11
C CYS A 62 -19.97 1.15 11.79
N GLY A 63 -20.99 1.54 11.04
CA GLY A 63 -20.83 2.55 9.99
C GLY A 63 -20.77 3.94 10.60
N GLY A 64 -19.95 4.83 10.05
CA GLY A 64 -19.72 6.16 10.60
C GLY A 64 -18.45 6.81 10.07
N ASN A 65 -17.83 7.66 10.89
CA ASN A 65 -16.55 8.28 10.56
C ASN A 65 -15.52 8.05 11.67
N ILE A 66 -14.27 7.78 11.30
CA ILE A 66 -13.15 7.97 12.22
C ILE A 66 -13.03 9.48 12.45
N VAL A 67 -13.07 9.88 13.72
CA VAL A 67 -13.06 11.29 14.17
C VAL A 67 -11.90 11.61 15.10
N ALA A 68 -11.20 10.60 15.61
CA ALA A 68 -9.99 10.80 16.39
C ALA A 68 -9.05 9.60 16.33
N VAL A 69 -7.78 9.85 16.67
CA VAL A 69 -6.78 8.82 16.98
C VAL A 69 -6.32 9.01 18.41
N GLN A 70 -6.12 7.91 19.13
CA GLN A 70 -5.65 7.90 20.52
C GLN A 70 -4.39 7.03 20.63
N ILE A 71 -3.31 7.57 21.20
CA ILE A 71 -2.06 6.84 21.40
C ILE A 71 -1.59 7.01 22.84
N LEU A 72 -1.40 5.91 23.56
CA LEU A 72 -0.73 5.94 24.85
C LEU A 72 0.77 6.12 24.65
N TRP A 73 1.29 7.21 25.20
CA TRP A 73 2.69 7.57 25.16
C TRP A 73 3.23 7.64 26.58
N ARG A 74 4.27 6.86 26.87
CA ARG A 74 4.76 6.77 28.26
C ARG A 74 6.24 6.46 28.33
N SER A 75 6.92 7.11 29.27
CA SER A 75 8.26 6.75 29.75
C SER A 75 8.19 5.93 31.03
N LEU A 76 9.29 5.30 31.43
CA LEU A 76 9.35 4.58 32.71
C LEU A 76 9.11 5.51 33.93
N SER A 77 9.50 6.79 33.85
CA SER A 77 9.25 7.76 34.92
C SER A 77 7.89 8.44 34.84
N GLY A 78 7.32 8.56 33.63
CA GLY A 78 6.10 9.30 33.34
C GLY A 78 6.24 10.82 33.47
N THR A 79 7.47 11.35 33.43
CA THR A 79 7.78 12.76 33.72
C THR A 79 8.73 13.41 32.72
N THR A 80 8.88 12.85 31.52
CA THR A 80 9.88 13.29 30.52
C THR A 80 9.49 14.55 29.75
N GLY A 81 8.24 14.99 29.87
CA GLY A 81 7.71 16.17 29.18
C GLY A 81 7.04 15.81 27.86
N GLN A 82 7.00 16.76 26.93
CA GLN A 82 6.45 16.55 25.59
C GLN A 82 7.55 16.22 24.58
N SER A 83 7.25 15.36 23.61
CA SER A 83 8.09 15.13 22.42
C SER A 83 7.32 15.46 21.15
N LEU A 84 8.04 15.90 20.12
CA LEU A 84 7.50 16.07 18.78
C LEU A 84 7.90 14.85 17.95
N GLU A 85 6.93 14.24 17.29
CA GLU A 85 7.10 13.00 16.53
C GLU A 85 6.74 13.22 15.06
N GLU A 86 7.06 12.27 14.19
CA GLU A 86 7.05 12.53 12.74
C GLU A 86 5.62 12.60 12.21
N SER A 87 4.85 11.53 12.40
CA SER A 87 3.47 11.49 11.92
C SER A 87 2.60 10.40 12.56
N ILE A 88 1.30 10.60 12.47
CA ILE A 88 0.27 9.57 12.64
C ILE A 88 -0.43 9.40 11.29
N THR A 89 -0.42 8.18 10.74
CA THR A 89 -1.06 7.89 9.45
C THR A 89 -2.19 6.89 9.62
N ILE A 90 -3.34 7.18 9.01
CA ILE A 90 -4.49 6.28 8.92
C ILE A 90 -4.49 5.69 7.51
N HIS A 91 -4.49 4.36 7.43
CA HIS A 91 -4.50 3.61 6.18
C HIS A 91 -5.80 2.82 6.02
N ALA A 92 -6.18 2.58 4.76
CA ALA A 92 -7.15 1.56 4.42
C ALA A 92 -6.65 0.17 4.84
N ASN A 93 -7.54 -0.82 4.83
CA ASN A 93 -7.13 -2.21 5.04
C ASN A 93 -6.07 -2.62 4.00
N GLY A 94 -5.06 -3.35 4.46
CA GLY A 94 -4.05 -3.99 3.61
C GLY A 94 -3.91 -5.48 3.92
N THR A 95 -2.90 -6.11 3.35
CA THR A 95 -2.53 -7.49 3.67
C THR A 95 -1.57 -7.47 4.85
N PHE A 96 -2.05 -7.81 6.04
CA PHE A 96 -1.24 -7.84 7.26
C PHE A 96 0.08 -8.61 7.04
N PRO A 97 1.25 -8.07 7.41
CA PRO A 97 1.46 -6.85 8.21
C PRO A 97 1.58 -5.55 7.40
N THR A 98 1.39 -5.55 6.07
CA THR A 98 1.51 -4.35 5.24
C THR A 98 0.18 -3.58 5.18
N PRO A 99 0.14 -2.29 5.61
CA PRO A 99 -1.05 -1.45 5.50
C PRO A 99 -1.46 -1.18 4.05
N GLY A 100 -2.73 -0.81 3.85
CA GLY A 100 -3.23 -0.40 2.54
C GLY A 100 -2.85 1.04 2.18
N PRO A 101 -3.48 1.60 1.13
CA PRO A 101 -3.33 3.01 0.76
C PRO A 101 -3.58 3.96 1.93
N ILE A 102 -2.86 5.08 1.95
CA ILE A 102 -3.03 6.14 2.95
C ILE A 102 -4.40 6.80 2.75
N LEU A 103 -5.15 6.97 3.84
CA LEU A 103 -6.41 7.71 3.87
C LEU A 103 -6.19 9.13 4.41
N LEU A 104 -5.30 9.28 5.40
CA LEU A 104 -4.97 10.56 6.02
C LEU A 104 -3.62 10.48 6.74
N THR A 105 -2.87 11.59 6.75
CA THR A 105 -1.67 11.78 7.57
C THR A 105 -1.83 13.01 8.45
N LEU A 106 -1.46 12.87 9.73
CA LEU A 106 -1.28 13.95 10.69
C LEU A 106 0.22 14.14 10.87
N GLU A 107 0.76 15.29 10.50
CA GLU A 107 2.20 15.59 10.61
C GLU A 107 2.51 16.24 11.97
N GLY A 108 3.70 15.97 12.51
CA GLY A 108 4.19 16.64 13.71
C GLY A 108 3.35 16.46 14.98
N PRO A 109 2.81 15.27 15.33
CA PRO A 109 2.06 15.11 16.57
C PRO A 109 2.93 15.42 17.80
N VAL A 110 2.45 16.32 18.65
CA VAL A 110 3.05 16.58 19.96
C VAL A 110 2.52 15.55 20.96
N MET A 111 3.43 14.73 21.48
CA MET A 111 3.13 13.64 22.40
C MET A 111 3.45 14.05 23.83
N THR A 112 2.46 14.00 24.71
CA THR A 112 2.62 14.24 26.15
C THR A 112 2.85 12.91 26.86
N ASP A 113 3.89 12.86 27.70
CA ASP A 113 4.21 11.67 28.49
C ASP A 113 3.10 11.33 29.51
N ASN A 114 2.92 10.03 29.76
CA ASN A 114 2.05 9.45 30.77
C ASN A 114 0.54 9.71 30.55
N VAL A 115 0.12 9.93 29.30
CA VAL A 115 -1.30 10.11 28.94
C VAL A 115 -1.66 9.39 27.64
N ILE A 116 -2.95 9.15 27.44
CA ILE A 116 -3.49 8.85 26.11
C ILE A 116 -3.63 10.17 25.36
N ASN A 117 -2.79 10.38 24.35
CA ASN A 117 -2.83 11.55 23.49
C ASN A 117 -3.94 11.36 22.46
N GLU A 118 -4.90 12.28 22.40
CA GLU A 118 -6.02 12.24 21.47
C GLU A 118 -5.89 13.35 20.41
N PHE A 119 -5.93 12.96 19.15
CA PHE A 119 -5.83 13.86 17.99
C PHE A 119 -7.14 13.84 17.21
N ARG A 120 -7.74 15.03 17.01
CA ARG A 120 -9.05 15.20 16.35
C ARG A 120 -9.03 16.07 15.10
N TYR A 121 -7.91 16.73 14.80
CA TYR A 121 -7.81 17.71 13.73
C TYR A 121 -6.56 17.45 12.90
N ILE A 122 -6.63 17.78 11.61
CA ILE A 122 -5.55 17.58 10.65
C ILE A 122 -4.61 18.78 10.55
N ASP A 123 -5.02 19.92 11.11
CA ASP A 123 -4.29 21.16 11.14
C ASP A 123 -3.92 21.55 12.58
N GLU A 124 -2.80 22.26 12.72
CA GLU A 124 -2.31 22.73 14.02
C GLU A 124 -3.25 23.75 14.68
N GLN A 125 -4.08 24.44 13.88
CA GLN A 125 -5.05 25.43 14.36
C GLN A 125 -6.36 24.79 14.84
N GLN A 126 -6.49 23.47 14.79
CA GLN A 126 -7.67 22.72 15.23
C GLN A 126 -8.97 23.14 14.53
N THR A 127 -8.90 23.43 13.23
CA THR A 127 -10.04 23.91 12.44
C THR A 127 -10.62 22.86 11.50
N ILE A 128 -9.82 21.90 11.06
CA ILE A 128 -10.23 20.87 10.11
C ILE A 128 -10.28 19.52 10.85
N PRO A 129 -11.48 19.02 11.22
CA PRO A 129 -11.60 17.78 11.96
C PRO A 129 -11.25 16.56 11.10
N ILE A 130 -10.75 15.51 11.73
CA ILE A 130 -10.63 14.19 11.12
C ILE A 130 -12.04 13.69 10.80
N SER A 131 -12.26 13.24 9.57
CA SER A 131 -13.53 12.67 9.15
C SER A 131 -13.29 11.65 8.05
N ILE A 132 -12.98 10.41 8.43
CA ILE A 132 -12.74 9.33 7.46
C ILE A 132 -13.91 8.34 7.49
N PRO A 133 -14.63 8.17 6.37
CA PRO A 133 -15.77 7.25 6.30
C PRO A 133 -15.35 5.79 6.52
N VAL A 134 -16.09 5.08 7.38
CA VAL A 134 -15.94 3.64 7.63
C VAL A 134 -17.28 2.93 7.67
N THR A 135 -17.29 1.65 7.29
CA THR A 135 -18.45 0.75 7.38
C THR A 135 -18.32 -0.23 8.54
N ASN A 136 -19.44 -0.82 8.98
CA ASN A 136 -19.41 -1.84 10.03
C ASN A 136 -18.56 -3.05 9.60
N GLY A 137 -17.62 -3.46 10.45
CA GLY A 137 -16.67 -4.54 10.18
C GLY A 137 -15.50 -4.15 9.30
N GLN A 138 -15.42 -2.90 8.83
CA GLN A 138 -14.30 -2.43 8.03
C GLN A 138 -13.02 -2.42 8.85
N ARG A 139 -11.99 -3.10 8.34
CA ARG A 139 -10.63 -3.00 8.87
C ARG A 139 -9.94 -1.75 8.35
N PHE A 140 -9.11 -1.16 9.19
CA PHE A 140 -8.22 -0.04 8.86
C PHE A 140 -6.99 -0.11 9.77
N VAL A 141 -5.97 0.70 9.47
CA VAL A 141 -4.71 0.69 10.22
C VAL A 141 -4.40 2.10 10.69
N VAL A 142 -3.96 2.23 11.94
CA VAL A 142 -3.37 3.46 12.45
C VAL A 142 -1.90 3.18 12.72
N SER A 143 -1.00 3.93 12.08
CA SER A 143 0.44 3.83 12.32
C SER A 143 1.00 5.13 12.87
N PHE A 144 1.94 5.01 13.81
CA PHE A 144 2.68 6.11 14.41
C PHE A 144 4.15 6.00 14.00
N GLN A 145 4.72 7.08 13.47
CA GLN A 145 6.10 7.17 13.05
C GLN A 145 6.92 8.01 14.03
N PHE A 146 8.06 7.45 14.46
CA PHE A 146 8.99 8.12 15.36
C PHE A 146 9.81 9.17 14.60
N ALA A 147 9.94 10.38 15.14
CA ALA A 147 10.88 11.38 14.60
C ALA A 147 12.32 11.08 15.02
N ASN A 148 12.49 10.60 16.25
CA ASN A 148 13.79 10.34 16.86
C ASN A 148 13.81 8.98 17.53
N SER A 149 14.99 8.36 17.64
CA SER A 149 15.16 7.11 18.39
C SER A 149 14.91 7.35 19.88
N PRO A 150 13.87 6.75 20.51
CA PRO A 150 13.63 6.94 21.93
C PRO A 150 14.78 6.43 22.78
N SER A 151 15.10 7.14 23.87
CA SER A 151 16.09 6.65 24.84
C SER A 151 15.62 5.31 25.43
N PRO A 152 16.42 4.22 25.34
CA PRO A 152 16.00 2.90 25.81
C PRO A 152 15.77 2.81 27.32
N THR A 153 16.33 3.75 28.10
CA THR A 153 16.27 3.74 29.56
C THR A 153 15.22 4.68 30.11
N ASN A 154 15.07 5.87 29.50
CA ASN A 154 14.26 6.95 30.07
C ASN A 154 13.31 7.59 29.06
N GLY A 155 13.41 7.25 27.77
CA GLY A 155 12.60 7.89 26.73
C GLY A 155 11.15 7.44 26.78
N PRO A 156 10.18 8.33 26.54
CA PRO A 156 8.82 7.90 26.31
C PRO A 156 8.71 7.18 24.97
N SER A 157 7.79 6.22 24.89
CA SER A 157 7.53 5.46 23.66
C SER A 157 6.07 4.98 23.62
N VAL A 158 5.71 4.34 22.51
CA VAL A 158 4.45 3.60 22.39
C VAL A 158 4.38 2.49 23.43
N CYS A 159 3.17 2.22 23.90
CA CYS A 159 2.92 1.21 24.92
C CYS A 159 2.13 0.03 24.36
N THR A 160 2.33 -1.14 24.97
CA THR A 160 1.42 -2.27 24.80
C THR A 160 0.73 -2.61 26.11
N ASP A 161 -0.49 -3.13 26.03
CA ASP A 161 -1.20 -3.61 27.21
C ASP A 161 -0.56 -4.86 27.83
N VAL A 162 -1.07 -5.25 28.99
CA VAL A 162 -0.63 -6.44 29.74
C VAL A 162 -1.86 -7.31 30.01
N GLY A 163 -1.75 -8.61 29.72
CA GLY A 163 -2.71 -9.63 30.16
C GLY A 163 -3.57 -10.26 29.06
N SER A 164 -3.76 -9.58 27.92
CA SER A 164 -4.47 -10.10 26.74
C SER A 164 -3.57 -10.91 25.80
N GLY A 165 -2.26 -10.69 25.87
CA GLY A 165 -1.28 -11.23 24.94
C GLY A 165 -1.31 -10.50 23.58
N CYS A 166 -0.25 -10.63 22.79
CA CYS A 166 -0.20 -10.03 21.45
C CYS A 166 -1.14 -10.78 20.49
N GLN A 167 -2.23 -10.12 20.07
CA GLN A 167 -3.27 -10.74 19.27
C GLN A 167 -2.82 -10.94 17.82
N PRO A 168 -3.17 -12.08 17.17
CA PRO A 168 -2.79 -12.35 15.79
C PRO A 168 -3.32 -11.29 14.82
N GLN A 169 -2.47 -10.83 13.90
CA GLN A 169 -2.82 -9.87 12.84
C GLN A 169 -3.31 -8.50 13.33
N LYS A 170 -2.92 -8.10 14.54
CA LYS A 170 -3.34 -6.85 15.17
C LYS A 170 -2.24 -5.81 15.32
N ASN A 171 -0.98 -6.23 15.40
CA ASN A 171 0.14 -5.36 15.71
C ASN A 171 1.21 -5.46 14.63
N GLY A 172 1.47 -4.35 13.95
CA GLY A 172 2.52 -4.25 12.95
C GLY A 172 3.64 -3.34 13.42
N LEU A 173 4.84 -3.62 12.93
CA LEU A 173 6.02 -2.80 13.13
C LEU A 173 6.71 -2.62 11.79
N PHE A 174 7.00 -1.38 11.40
CA PHE A 174 7.86 -1.09 10.25
C PHE A 174 9.29 -0.88 10.75
N ALA A 175 10.20 -1.79 10.38
CA ALA A 175 11.57 -1.77 10.87
C ALA A 175 12.54 -1.20 9.82
N ILE A 176 13.55 -0.47 10.26
CA ILE A 176 14.60 0.10 9.40
C ILE A 176 15.98 -0.20 10.01
N PRO A 177 16.83 -1.02 9.35
CA PRO A 177 16.57 -1.87 8.18
C PRO A 177 15.64 -3.07 8.50
N PRO A 178 14.99 -3.71 7.51
CA PRO A 178 15.20 -3.59 6.06
C PRO A 178 14.14 -2.72 5.34
N SER A 179 13.47 -1.81 6.06
CA SER A 179 12.38 -0.98 5.53
C SER A 179 11.16 -1.81 5.12
N THR A 180 10.73 -2.71 6.01
CA THR A 180 9.57 -3.59 5.79
C THR A 180 8.70 -3.74 7.02
N TRP A 181 7.45 -4.14 6.80
CA TRP A 181 6.48 -4.43 7.85
C TRP A 181 6.63 -5.85 8.38
N PHE A 182 6.62 -5.97 9.70
CA PHE A 182 6.62 -7.24 10.43
C PHE A 182 5.41 -7.33 11.35
N ASN A 183 5.02 -8.57 11.66
CA ASN A 183 4.16 -8.84 12.80
C ASN A 183 4.96 -8.63 14.09
N SER A 184 4.63 -7.62 14.88
CA SER A 184 5.41 -7.29 16.08
C SER A 184 5.35 -8.39 17.15
N CYS A 185 4.30 -9.23 17.14
CA CYS A 185 4.21 -10.38 18.04
C CYS A 185 5.37 -11.37 17.82
N PHE A 186 5.88 -11.52 16.59
CA PHE A 186 7.03 -12.39 16.30
C PHE A 186 8.38 -11.74 16.64
N LEU A 187 8.39 -10.44 16.90
CA LEU A 187 9.56 -9.67 17.32
C LEU A 187 9.67 -9.54 18.85
N GLY A 188 8.86 -10.29 19.60
CA GLY A 188 8.90 -10.31 21.06
C GLY A 188 7.98 -9.31 21.75
N VAL A 189 7.15 -8.56 21.01
CA VAL A 189 6.08 -7.76 21.62
C VAL A 189 5.03 -8.70 22.22
N THR A 190 4.72 -8.51 23.51
CA THR A 190 3.91 -9.44 24.30
C THR A 190 2.45 -9.01 24.50
N GLY A 191 2.10 -7.78 24.13
CA GLY A 191 0.74 -7.24 24.18
C GLY A 191 0.36 -6.53 22.89
N ASP A 192 -0.84 -5.97 22.85
CA ASP A 192 -1.34 -5.16 21.75
C ASP A 192 -0.94 -3.69 21.95
N PHE A 193 -0.55 -3.01 20.87
CA PHE A 193 -0.25 -1.58 20.94
C PHE A 193 -1.50 -0.81 21.38
N VAL A 194 -1.34 0.08 22.35
CA VAL A 194 -2.39 1.01 22.80
C VAL A 194 -2.46 2.20 21.82
N ILE A 195 -2.72 1.86 20.55
CA ILE A 195 -2.97 2.75 19.42
C ILE A 195 -4.40 2.48 18.98
N ARG A 196 -5.27 3.48 19.12
CA ARG A 196 -6.72 3.35 18.98
C ARG A 196 -7.25 4.42 18.05
N ALA A 197 -8.48 4.23 17.61
CA ALA A 197 -9.24 5.25 16.89
C ALA A 197 -10.56 5.52 17.61
N VAL A 198 -11.18 6.65 17.34
CA VAL A 198 -12.54 6.95 17.76
C VAL A 198 -13.40 7.00 16.51
N VAL A 199 -14.44 6.18 16.48
CA VAL A 199 -15.43 6.18 15.40
C VAL A 199 -16.71 6.78 15.94
N ASP A 200 -17.16 7.88 15.33
CA ASP A 200 -18.52 8.36 15.52
C ASP A 200 -19.47 7.44 14.75
N CYS A 201 -20.19 6.59 15.49
CA CYS A 201 -21.17 5.65 14.94
C CYS A 201 -22.48 6.30 14.51
N THR A 202 -22.56 7.64 14.48
CA THR A 202 -23.65 8.29 13.78
C THR A 202 -23.49 8.00 12.30
N ASP A 203 -24.38 7.16 11.77
CA ASP A 203 -24.53 6.96 10.32
C ASP A 203 -25.21 8.21 9.75
N THR A 204 -24.54 9.36 9.89
CA THR A 204 -25.06 10.68 9.61
C THR A 204 -25.25 10.77 8.11
N PRO A 205 -26.49 10.88 7.62
CA PRO A 205 -26.74 10.89 6.20
C PRO A 205 -26.07 12.10 5.53
N GLY A 206 -25.67 11.91 4.28
CA GLY A 206 -25.03 12.91 3.45
C GLY A 206 -25.48 12.81 2.00
N ALA A 207 -24.99 13.70 1.16
CA ALA A 207 -25.16 13.61 -0.28
C ALA A 207 -24.31 12.48 -0.86
N CYS A 208 -24.87 11.80 -1.86
CA CYS A 208 -24.21 10.72 -2.58
C CYS A 208 -24.31 10.99 -4.09
N CYS A 209 -23.17 11.05 -4.76
CA CYS A 209 -23.10 11.15 -6.21
C CYS A 209 -23.11 9.74 -6.81
N ILE A 210 -24.20 9.36 -7.47
CA ILE A 210 -24.33 8.02 -8.06
C ILE A 210 -23.87 8.00 -9.52
N PRO A 211 -23.50 6.84 -10.10
CA PRO A 211 -22.85 6.75 -11.41
C PRO A 211 -23.59 7.39 -12.59
N ASN A 212 -24.91 7.60 -12.49
CA ASN A 212 -25.68 8.31 -13.52
C ASN A 212 -25.54 9.85 -13.45
N GLY A 213 -24.70 10.38 -12.54
CA GLY A 213 -24.46 11.81 -12.36
C GLY A 213 -25.48 12.51 -11.46
N ASN A 214 -26.49 11.81 -10.96
CA ASN A 214 -27.44 12.37 -10.01
C ASN A 214 -26.85 12.43 -8.60
N CYS A 215 -27.28 13.44 -7.86
CA CYS A 215 -27.04 13.54 -6.43
C CYS A 215 -28.25 13.02 -5.66
N VAL A 216 -28.04 11.99 -4.83
CA VAL A 216 -29.06 11.47 -3.90
C VAL A 216 -28.78 12.04 -2.51
N PRO A 217 -29.71 12.81 -1.91
CA PRO A 217 -29.51 13.36 -0.58
C PRO A 217 -29.76 12.30 0.50
N ALA A 218 -29.24 12.57 1.70
CA ALA A 218 -29.52 11.82 2.91
C ALA A 218 -29.30 10.29 2.78
N LEU A 219 -28.22 9.89 2.11
CA LEU A 219 -27.72 8.53 2.16
C LEU A 219 -26.58 8.42 3.16
N THR A 220 -26.57 7.32 3.90
CA THR A 220 -25.41 6.95 4.69
C THR A 220 -24.26 6.48 3.78
N LEU A 221 -23.03 6.42 4.29
CA LEU A 221 -21.88 5.95 3.51
C LEU A 221 -22.16 4.57 2.89
N THR A 222 -22.65 3.63 3.69
CA THR A 222 -22.95 2.27 3.24
C THR A 222 -24.03 2.26 2.16
N GLN A 223 -25.09 3.04 2.33
CA GLN A 223 -26.16 3.16 1.33
C GLN A 223 -25.65 3.77 0.02
N CYS A 224 -24.72 4.74 0.10
CA CYS A 224 -24.10 5.34 -1.07
C CYS A 224 -23.19 4.35 -1.81
N GLN A 225 -22.34 3.63 -1.08
CA GLN A 225 -21.45 2.61 -1.64
C GLN A 225 -22.22 1.43 -2.26
N GLN A 226 -23.34 1.02 -1.68
CA GLN A 226 -24.23 0.01 -2.27
C GLN A 226 -24.79 0.43 -3.64
N GLN A 227 -24.87 1.73 -3.91
CA GLN A 227 -25.27 2.28 -5.21
C GLN A 227 -24.08 2.54 -6.14
N GLY A 228 -22.87 2.15 -5.75
CA GLY A 228 -21.62 2.46 -6.47
C GLY A 228 -21.31 3.96 -6.52
N GLY A 229 -21.88 4.74 -5.60
CA GLY A 229 -21.75 6.19 -5.57
C GLY A 229 -20.57 6.71 -4.75
N LEU A 230 -20.21 7.96 -5.00
CA LEU A 230 -19.25 8.74 -4.23
C LEU A 230 -19.97 9.52 -3.13
N TRP A 231 -19.73 9.15 -1.88
CA TRP A 231 -20.30 9.82 -0.72
C TRP A 231 -19.57 11.13 -0.43
N LYS A 232 -20.31 12.22 -0.19
CA LYS A 232 -19.77 13.57 -0.05
C LYS A 232 -19.49 13.98 1.39
N GLY A 233 -19.62 13.07 2.35
CA GLY A 233 -19.43 13.32 3.77
C GLY A 233 -20.74 13.52 4.54
N PRO A 234 -20.70 13.50 5.88
CA PRO A 234 -21.89 13.64 6.72
C PRO A 234 -22.46 15.06 6.60
N ASN A 235 -23.79 15.21 6.68
CA ASN A 235 -24.52 16.48 6.54
C ASN A 235 -24.29 17.24 5.22
N SER A 236 -23.56 16.66 4.27
CA SER A 236 -23.43 17.22 2.92
C SER A 236 -24.78 17.22 2.22
N THR A 237 -25.00 18.22 1.36
CA THR A 237 -26.27 18.41 0.65
C THR A 237 -26.07 18.35 -0.85
N CYS A 238 -27.13 17.98 -1.57
CA CYS A 238 -27.15 17.99 -3.03
C CYS A 238 -27.35 19.41 -3.55
N THR A 239 -26.31 20.22 -3.50
CA THR A 239 -26.28 21.53 -4.16
C THR A 239 -26.09 21.37 -5.66
N ALA A 240 -26.44 22.42 -6.42
CA ALA A 240 -26.14 22.47 -7.86
C ALA A 240 -24.62 22.29 -8.05
N GLY A 241 -24.24 21.30 -8.85
CA GLY A 241 -22.83 20.98 -9.10
C GLY A 241 -22.15 20.10 -8.05
N ALA A 242 -22.85 19.62 -7.01
CA ALA A 242 -22.26 18.74 -5.99
C ALA A 242 -21.62 17.46 -6.56
N CYS A 243 -22.14 17.01 -7.72
CA CYS A 243 -21.69 15.85 -8.48
C CYS A 243 -21.14 16.22 -9.86
N ASN A 244 -20.68 17.46 -10.03
CA ASN A 244 -19.87 17.79 -11.19
C ASN A 244 -18.58 16.96 -11.13
N GLN A 245 -18.10 16.63 -12.32
CA GLN A 245 -16.87 15.90 -12.54
C GLN A 245 -16.09 16.60 -13.65
N ALA A 246 -14.80 16.32 -13.77
CA ALA A 246 -14.03 16.83 -14.89
C ALA A 246 -14.62 16.35 -16.22
N CYS A 247 -14.93 17.31 -17.09
CA CYS A 247 -15.37 17.05 -18.45
C CYS A 247 -14.33 17.59 -19.43
N CYS A 248 -13.67 16.68 -20.15
CA CYS A 248 -12.62 17.02 -21.09
C CYS A 248 -13.18 17.32 -22.49
N PHE A 249 -12.72 18.39 -23.10
CA PHE A 249 -13.05 18.82 -24.45
C PHE A 249 -11.79 18.98 -25.27
N GLN A 250 -11.75 18.40 -26.47
CA GLN A 250 -10.64 18.64 -27.38
C GLN A 250 -10.58 20.12 -27.78
N PRO A 251 -9.38 20.69 -28.00
CA PRO A 251 -8.07 20.02 -27.91
C PRO A 251 -7.51 19.89 -26.49
N SER A 252 -7.86 20.76 -25.53
CA SER A 252 -7.27 20.75 -24.17
C SER A 252 -8.17 21.36 -23.07
N GLY A 253 -9.47 21.55 -23.35
CA GLY A 253 -10.40 22.17 -22.39
C GLY A 253 -10.84 21.21 -21.29
N CYS A 254 -10.95 21.72 -20.06
CA CYS A 254 -11.63 21.03 -18.95
C CYS A 254 -12.65 21.96 -18.31
N VAL A 255 -13.88 21.48 -18.13
CA VAL A 255 -14.90 22.18 -17.32
C VAL A 255 -15.58 21.20 -16.39
N ASP A 256 -15.75 21.56 -15.12
CA ASP A 256 -16.49 20.73 -14.17
C ASP A 256 -17.99 20.79 -14.49
N LEU A 257 -18.52 19.72 -15.04
CA LEU A 257 -19.91 19.60 -15.48
C LEU A 257 -20.57 18.36 -14.89
N SER A 258 -21.89 18.37 -14.81
CA SER A 258 -22.66 17.15 -14.54
C SER A 258 -22.44 16.14 -15.68
N LEU A 259 -22.61 14.85 -15.40
CA LEU A 259 -22.49 13.80 -16.43
C LEU A 259 -23.36 14.10 -17.66
N ALA A 260 -24.62 14.52 -17.42
CA ALA A 260 -25.56 14.83 -18.49
C ALA A 260 -25.11 16.04 -19.33
N ASN A 261 -24.64 17.11 -18.70
CA ASN A 261 -24.16 18.30 -19.42
C ASN A 261 -22.85 18.03 -20.17
N CYS A 262 -21.96 17.23 -19.58
CA CYS A 262 -20.72 16.83 -20.23
C CYS A 262 -20.99 16.06 -21.53
N ASN A 263 -21.80 15.00 -21.44
CA ASN A 263 -22.19 14.20 -22.61
C ASN A 263 -22.98 15.03 -23.63
N GLY A 264 -23.92 15.88 -23.16
CA GLY A 264 -24.74 16.73 -24.03
C GLY A 264 -23.94 17.80 -24.78
N ALA A 265 -22.83 18.26 -24.21
CA ALA A 265 -21.91 19.18 -24.86
C ALA A 265 -20.86 18.48 -25.76
N GLY A 266 -20.89 17.14 -25.85
CA GLY A 266 -19.92 16.36 -26.63
C GLY A 266 -18.54 16.22 -25.96
N GLY A 267 -18.45 16.42 -24.65
CA GLY A 267 -17.23 16.23 -23.88
C GLY A 267 -17.06 14.79 -23.37
N PHE A 268 -15.87 14.52 -22.80
CA PHE A 268 -15.47 13.22 -22.28
C PHE A 268 -15.40 13.26 -20.75
N PRO A 269 -16.37 12.65 -20.03
CA PRO A 269 -16.38 12.65 -18.57
C PRO A 269 -15.25 11.78 -18.01
N GLN A 270 -14.59 12.26 -16.95
CA GLN A 270 -13.43 11.58 -16.35
C GLN A 270 -13.79 10.71 -15.13
N GLY A 271 -15.08 10.63 -14.79
CA GLY A 271 -15.59 9.80 -13.71
C GLY A 271 -15.85 10.56 -12.41
N LEU A 272 -16.69 9.98 -11.55
CA LEU A 272 -17.06 10.58 -10.27
C LEU A 272 -15.83 10.82 -9.39
N GLY A 273 -15.75 12.01 -8.80
CA GLY A 273 -14.64 12.42 -7.92
C GLY A 273 -13.48 13.11 -8.65
N SER A 274 -13.47 13.10 -9.98
CA SER A 274 -12.57 13.94 -10.77
C SER A 274 -13.00 15.42 -10.71
N ASN A 275 -12.04 16.33 -10.84
CA ASN A 275 -12.28 17.76 -11.05
C ASN A 275 -11.21 18.36 -11.97
N CYS A 276 -11.49 19.51 -12.58
CA CYS A 276 -10.57 20.13 -13.54
C CYS A 276 -9.32 20.75 -12.92
N GLU A 277 -9.22 20.85 -11.60
CA GLU A 277 -8.01 21.31 -10.91
C GLU A 277 -6.92 20.24 -10.95
N THR A 278 -7.30 18.97 -10.78
CA THR A 278 -6.36 17.84 -10.74
C THR A 278 -6.37 16.98 -12.00
N THR A 279 -7.41 17.08 -12.83
CA THR A 279 -7.55 16.23 -14.02
C THR A 279 -6.87 16.86 -15.22
N ILE A 280 -5.88 16.16 -15.76
CA ILE A 280 -5.19 16.55 -16.98
C ILE A 280 -5.94 15.96 -18.17
N CYS A 281 -6.62 16.83 -18.92
CA CYS A 281 -7.30 16.45 -20.15
C CYS A 281 -6.30 16.32 -21.31
N PHE A 282 -6.36 15.19 -22.03
CA PHE A 282 -5.51 14.89 -23.19
C PHE A 282 -4.02 15.11 -22.89
N PRO A 283 -3.44 14.34 -21.95
CA PRO A 283 -2.06 14.54 -21.55
C PRO A 283 -1.11 14.39 -22.74
N ASP A 284 -0.22 15.36 -22.90
CA ASP A 284 0.81 15.41 -23.92
C ASP A 284 2.16 15.75 -23.28
N GLY A 285 3.22 15.23 -23.87
CA GLY A 285 4.57 15.44 -23.36
C GLY A 285 5.63 14.85 -24.25
N ALA A 286 6.86 14.86 -23.78
CA ALA A 286 7.99 14.28 -24.46
C ALA A 286 7.99 12.75 -24.36
N CYS A 287 8.39 12.11 -25.45
CA CYS A 287 8.58 10.68 -25.57
C CYS A 287 10.04 10.38 -25.91
N CYS A 288 10.74 9.64 -25.05
CA CYS A 288 12.10 9.17 -25.33
C CYS A 288 12.04 7.83 -26.06
N ARG A 289 12.44 7.81 -27.33
CA ARG A 289 12.49 6.57 -28.12
C ARG A 289 13.76 5.75 -27.84
N PRO A 290 13.76 4.43 -28.14
CA PRO A 290 14.93 3.57 -27.91
C PRO A 290 16.19 3.96 -28.69
N ASP A 291 16.02 4.69 -29.81
CA ASP A 291 17.12 5.25 -30.62
C ASP A 291 17.68 6.55 -30.04
N GLY A 292 17.27 6.94 -28.82
CA GLY A 292 17.70 8.17 -28.14
C GLY A 292 17.06 9.44 -28.71
N VAL A 293 16.16 9.32 -29.69
CA VAL A 293 15.40 10.46 -30.22
C VAL A 293 14.30 10.83 -29.25
N CYS A 294 14.21 12.10 -28.91
CA CYS A 294 13.10 12.64 -28.15
C CYS A 294 12.04 13.26 -29.09
N VAL A 295 10.76 12.98 -28.85
CA VAL A 295 9.64 13.54 -29.60
C VAL A 295 8.69 14.29 -28.66
N ASP A 296 8.44 15.58 -28.89
CA ASP A 296 7.51 16.41 -28.10
C ASP A 296 6.04 16.16 -28.47
N GLY A 297 5.12 16.60 -27.60
CA GLY A 297 3.68 16.67 -27.89
C GLY A 297 3.02 15.30 -28.13
N THR A 298 3.59 14.25 -27.55
CA THR A 298 3.16 12.87 -27.73
C THR A 298 2.28 12.43 -26.55
N SER A 299 1.14 11.79 -26.83
CA SER A 299 0.32 11.19 -25.78
C SER A 299 1.00 9.94 -25.19
N PRO A 300 0.65 9.50 -23.96
CA PRO A 300 1.21 8.28 -23.38
C PRO A 300 1.10 7.05 -24.30
N THR A 301 -0.08 6.82 -24.88
CA THR A 301 -0.34 5.70 -25.81
C THR A 301 0.44 5.83 -27.11
N GLU A 302 0.58 7.04 -27.65
CA GLU A 302 1.38 7.25 -28.86
C GLU A 302 2.86 7.02 -28.59
N CYS A 303 3.35 7.38 -27.40
CA CYS A 303 4.72 7.12 -27.00
C CYS A 303 5.01 5.61 -26.87
N GLU A 304 4.09 4.86 -26.26
CA GLU A 304 4.16 3.40 -26.19
C GLU A 304 4.18 2.76 -27.60
N ASN A 305 3.34 3.24 -28.52
CA ASN A 305 3.32 2.77 -29.90
C ASN A 305 4.63 3.06 -30.66
N LEU A 306 5.37 4.10 -30.27
CA LEU A 306 6.71 4.40 -30.79
C LEU A 306 7.81 3.55 -30.12
N GLY A 307 7.45 2.65 -29.20
CA GLY A 307 8.37 1.87 -28.37
C GLY A 307 9.16 2.72 -27.37
N GLY A 308 8.72 3.96 -27.13
CA GLY A 308 9.39 4.92 -26.28
C GLY A 308 8.88 4.93 -24.84
N PHE A 309 9.61 5.68 -24.00
CA PHE A 309 9.24 5.94 -22.62
C PHE A 309 8.72 7.37 -22.47
N TRP A 310 7.48 7.49 -22.02
CA TRP A 310 6.79 8.77 -21.85
C TRP A 310 7.31 9.51 -20.61
N GLN A 311 7.61 10.80 -20.76
CA GLN A 311 8.37 11.57 -19.76
C GLN A 311 7.51 12.41 -18.82
N GLY A 312 6.18 12.25 -18.88
CA GLY A 312 5.25 13.04 -18.08
C GLY A 312 4.56 14.14 -18.87
N ASN A 313 3.48 14.66 -18.30
CA ASN A 313 2.69 15.72 -18.91
C ASN A 313 3.47 17.04 -18.95
N ASN A 314 3.33 17.82 -20.02
CA ASN A 314 4.06 19.07 -20.27
C ASN A 314 5.60 18.93 -20.25
N SER A 315 6.13 17.69 -20.30
CA SER A 315 7.56 17.49 -20.44
C SER A 315 8.00 17.89 -21.85
N LEU A 316 9.19 18.49 -21.95
CA LEU A 316 9.74 18.98 -23.21
C LEU A 316 11.11 18.37 -23.46
N CYS A 317 11.35 17.92 -24.69
CA CYS A 317 12.59 17.29 -25.12
C CYS A 317 13.82 18.17 -24.89
N GLN A 318 13.70 19.49 -24.98
CA GLN A 318 14.81 20.41 -24.69
C GLN A 318 15.35 20.31 -23.26
N ASN A 319 14.54 19.82 -22.31
CA ASN A 319 14.87 19.69 -20.89
C ASN A 319 15.16 18.24 -20.48
N LEU A 320 15.15 17.32 -21.44
CA LEU A 320 15.26 15.90 -21.20
C LEU A 320 16.48 15.34 -21.93
N SER A 321 17.19 14.48 -21.23
CA SER A 321 18.18 13.61 -21.85
C SER A 321 17.49 12.28 -22.12
N CYS A 322 17.46 11.84 -23.37
CA CYS A 322 17.06 10.48 -23.74
C CYS A 322 18.33 9.66 -24.01
N PRO A 323 19.11 9.28 -22.99
CA PRO A 323 20.31 8.49 -23.20
C PRO A 323 19.92 7.15 -23.80
N GLN A 324 20.65 6.72 -24.82
CA GLN A 324 20.48 5.37 -25.34
C GLN A 324 20.90 4.35 -24.26
N PRO A 325 20.14 3.25 -24.07
CA PRO A 325 20.55 2.20 -23.16
C PRO A 325 21.88 1.60 -23.65
N THR A 326 22.89 1.58 -22.78
CA THR A 326 24.15 0.87 -23.01
C THR A 326 24.09 -0.51 -22.38
N ALA A 327 24.77 -1.47 -23.00
CA ALA A 327 24.86 -2.83 -22.51
C ALA A 327 26.14 -3.51 -23.02
N ALA A 328 26.36 -4.75 -22.62
CA ALA A 328 27.53 -5.51 -23.03
C ALA A 328 27.54 -5.79 -24.55
N CYS A 329 28.64 -5.40 -25.17
CA CYS A 329 29.01 -5.73 -26.54
C CYS A 329 30.24 -6.62 -26.51
N CYS A 330 30.07 -7.88 -26.88
CA CYS A 330 31.10 -8.91 -26.77
C CYS A 330 31.82 -9.09 -28.10
N LEU A 331 33.12 -8.78 -28.11
CA LEU A 331 33.97 -8.91 -29.29
C LEU A 331 34.51 -10.34 -29.40
N SER A 332 34.93 -10.72 -30.61
CA SER A 332 35.45 -12.06 -30.92
C SER A 332 36.75 -12.43 -30.19
N ASN A 333 37.41 -11.47 -29.54
CA ASN A 333 38.61 -11.67 -28.73
C ASN A 333 38.30 -11.70 -27.22
N ASN A 334 37.05 -11.99 -26.84
CA ASN A 334 36.54 -12.00 -25.47
C ASN A 334 36.58 -10.65 -24.74
N PHE A 335 36.85 -9.55 -25.46
CA PHE A 335 36.78 -8.22 -24.89
C PHE A 335 35.32 -7.74 -24.83
N CYS A 336 34.95 -7.04 -23.76
CA CYS A 336 33.61 -6.51 -23.54
C CYS A 336 33.63 -4.98 -23.48
N LEU A 337 32.69 -4.36 -24.20
CA LEU A 337 32.43 -2.91 -24.16
C LEU A 337 31.01 -2.64 -23.66
N VAL A 338 30.83 -1.64 -22.79
CA VAL A 338 29.50 -1.12 -22.42
C VAL A 338 29.17 0.07 -23.33
N ILE A 339 28.50 -0.20 -24.43
CA ILE A 339 28.19 0.78 -25.50
C ILE A 339 26.73 0.64 -25.92
N THR A 340 26.26 1.47 -26.84
CA THR A 340 24.89 1.35 -27.39
C THR A 340 24.78 0.20 -28.39
N GLN A 341 23.55 -0.28 -28.65
CA GLN A 341 23.30 -1.32 -29.66
C GLN A 341 23.79 -0.90 -31.05
N ALA A 342 23.60 0.38 -31.40
CA ALA A 342 24.02 0.92 -32.69
C ALA A 342 25.55 0.89 -32.85
N GLU A 343 26.29 1.31 -31.83
CA GLU A 343 27.76 1.26 -31.81
C GLU A 343 28.27 -0.18 -31.86
N CYS A 344 27.66 -1.11 -31.10
CA CYS A 344 28.02 -2.52 -31.11
C CYS A 344 27.85 -3.16 -32.49
N SER A 345 26.76 -2.81 -33.19
CA SER A 345 26.47 -3.32 -34.53
C SER A 345 27.46 -2.82 -35.60
N GLN A 346 28.22 -1.75 -35.33
CA GLN A 346 29.28 -1.28 -36.22
C GLN A 346 30.61 -2.04 -36.04
N ILE A 347 30.77 -2.84 -34.98
CA ILE A 347 32.01 -3.58 -34.71
C ILE A 347 31.92 -4.95 -35.39
N PRO A 348 32.81 -5.27 -36.35
CA PRO A 348 32.79 -6.57 -37.02
C PRO A 348 32.98 -7.72 -36.03
N ASN A 349 32.15 -8.76 -36.14
CA ASN A 349 32.14 -9.95 -35.27
C ASN A 349 31.88 -9.66 -33.78
N ALA A 350 31.31 -8.50 -33.44
CA ALA A 350 30.81 -8.24 -32.09
C ALA A 350 29.36 -8.71 -31.94
N THR A 351 29.00 -9.11 -30.72
CA THR A 351 27.66 -9.58 -30.38
C THR A 351 27.07 -8.71 -29.27
N TRP A 352 25.93 -8.08 -29.56
CA TRP A 352 25.15 -7.34 -28.57
C TRP A 352 24.42 -8.30 -27.63
N LYS A 353 24.54 -8.06 -26.31
CA LYS A 353 23.92 -8.93 -25.28
C LYS A 353 22.62 -8.37 -24.68
N GLY A 354 22.24 -7.15 -25.04
CA GLY A 354 20.98 -6.54 -24.60
C GLY A 354 21.08 -5.86 -23.24
N TYR A 355 20.34 -4.77 -23.05
CA TYR A 355 20.20 -4.11 -21.76
C TYR A 355 19.40 -5.03 -20.80
N PRO A 356 19.78 -5.16 -19.51
CA PRO A 356 20.78 -4.38 -18.76
C PRO A 356 22.15 -5.07 -18.58
N THR A 357 22.59 -5.94 -19.49
CA THR A 357 23.89 -6.63 -19.34
C THR A 357 25.07 -5.65 -19.29
N ASP A 358 26.09 -5.98 -18.51
CA ASP A 358 27.32 -5.19 -18.38
C ASP A 358 28.57 -6.05 -18.63
N CYS A 359 29.74 -5.44 -18.47
CA CYS A 359 31.02 -6.11 -18.64
C CYS A 359 31.64 -6.59 -17.32
N SER A 360 30.81 -6.89 -16.32
CA SER A 360 31.29 -7.45 -15.06
C SER A 360 31.86 -8.85 -15.28
N ASP A 361 32.98 -9.14 -14.61
CA ASP A 361 33.61 -10.46 -14.52
C ASP A 361 33.54 -10.90 -13.06
N GLY A 362 32.40 -11.47 -12.68
CA GLY A 362 32.18 -11.98 -11.32
C GLY A 362 33.03 -13.22 -11.02
N SER A 363 33.47 -13.92 -12.05
CA SER A 363 34.29 -15.15 -11.95
C SER A 363 35.79 -14.88 -11.76
N GLY A 364 36.27 -13.72 -12.20
CA GLY A 364 37.67 -13.29 -12.11
C GLY A 364 38.61 -13.98 -13.09
N ASP A 365 38.10 -14.58 -14.17
CA ASP A 365 38.90 -15.32 -15.15
C ASP A 365 39.43 -14.44 -16.30
N GLY A 366 39.06 -13.15 -16.29
CA GLY A 366 39.52 -12.15 -17.25
C GLY A 366 38.62 -11.98 -18.47
N VAL A 367 37.43 -12.59 -18.53
CA VAL A 367 36.43 -12.28 -19.55
C VAL A 367 35.06 -12.02 -18.90
N ALA A 368 34.36 -10.99 -19.37
CA ALA A 368 33.08 -10.59 -18.78
C ALA A 368 32.03 -11.72 -18.87
N ASP A 369 31.27 -11.91 -17.80
CA ASP A 369 30.25 -12.96 -17.65
C ASP A 369 29.25 -12.97 -18.83
N ALA A 370 28.83 -11.78 -19.28
CA ALA A 370 27.94 -11.61 -20.44
C ALA A 370 28.55 -12.09 -21.78
N CYS A 371 29.89 -12.14 -21.86
CA CYS A 371 30.67 -12.52 -23.04
C CYS A 371 31.15 -13.97 -23.02
N GLN A 372 30.82 -14.70 -21.97
CA GLN A 372 31.10 -16.12 -21.88
C GLN A 372 29.87 -16.97 -22.18
N ASN A 373 30.12 -18.22 -22.49
CA ASN A 373 29.14 -19.26 -22.26
C ASN A 373 29.46 -19.90 -20.91
N LEU A 374 28.99 -19.27 -19.83
CA LEU A 374 29.26 -19.76 -18.47
C LEU A 374 28.67 -21.16 -18.21
N CYS A 375 27.71 -21.59 -19.04
CA CYS A 375 27.11 -22.93 -18.96
C CYS A 375 27.88 -23.99 -19.76
N ALA A 376 28.99 -23.65 -20.42
CA ALA A 376 29.77 -24.61 -21.20
C ALA A 376 30.44 -25.65 -20.29
N GLY A 377 30.05 -26.92 -20.45
CA GLY A 377 30.61 -28.04 -19.70
C GLY A 377 29.92 -28.34 -18.36
N ILE A 378 28.92 -27.54 -17.96
CA ILE A 378 28.06 -27.83 -16.81
C ILE A 378 27.02 -28.90 -17.21
N LEU A 379 26.91 -29.96 -16.41
CA LEU A 379 25.91 -31.01 -16.60
C LEU A 379 24.56 -30.52 -16.03
N LYS A 380 23.52 -30.47 -16.87
CA LYS A 380 22.17 -30.14 -16.41
C LYS A 380 21.70 -31.14 -15.37
N GLY A 381 21.15 -30.64 -14.26
CA GLY A 381 20.64 -31.43 -13.14
C GLY A 381 21.69 -32.05 -12.22
N ASP A 382 22.98 -31.78 -12.41
CA ASP A 382 24.06 -32.13 -11.47
C ASP A 382 24.34 -30.89 -10.60
N MET A 383 23.70 -30.84 -9.43
CA MET A 383 23.64 -29.67 -8.55
C MET A 383 24.67 -29.72 -7.42
N ASP A 384 25.22 -30.89 -7.10
CA ASP A 384 26.33 -31.04 -6.17
C ASP A 384 27.69 -31.23 -6.86
N PHE A 385 27.69 -31.25 -8.20
CA PHE A 385 28.85 -31.33 -9.09
C PHE A 385 29.68 -32.60 -8.91
N ASP A 386 29.03 -33.70 -8.50
CA ASP A 386 29.67 -35.00 -8.34
C ASP A 386 29.69 -35.84 -9.64
N THR A 387 29.20 -35.27 -10.75
CA THR A 387 29.05 -35.85 -12.09
C THR A 387 27.93 -36.89 -12.24
N LEU A 388 27.22 -37.18 -11.16
CA LEU A 388 26.05 -38.03 -11.13
C LEU A 388 24.78 -37.15 -11.08
N ARG A 389 23.65 -37.72 -11.48
CA ARG A 389 22.35 -37.05 -11.44
C ARG A 389 21.39 -37.94 -10.69
N ASN A 390 21.32 -37.72 -9.38
CA ASN A 390 20.73 -38.60 -8.40
C ASN A 390 20.06 -37.81 -7.26
N GLY A 391 19.64 -38.51 -6.20
CA GLY A 391 18.96 -37.85 -5.07
C GLY A 391 19.77 -36.76 -4.36
N GLY A 392 21.10 -36.75 -4.49
CA GLY A 392 22.00 -35.71 -3.95
C GLY A 392 21.74 -34.31 -4.52
N ASP A 393 21.32 -34.25 -5.78
CA ASP A 393 21.12 -32.99 -6.50
C ASP A 393 19.88 -32.21 -6.05
N ILE A 394 18.94 -32.88 -5.37
CA ILE A 394 17.64 -32.32 -5.00
C ILE A 394 17.81 -31.10 -4.09
N SER A 395 18.70 -31.17 -3.09
CA SER A 395 18.89 -30.04 -2.17
C SER A 395 19.47 -28.83 -2.87
N GLY A 396 20.44 -29.02 -3.78
CA GLY A 396 21.03 -27.92 -4.55
C GLY A 396 20.02 -27.28 -5.49
N TYR A 397 19.18 -28.08 -6.17
CA TYR A 397 18.11 -27.54 -7.02
C TYR A 397 17.07 -26.74 -6.24
N VAL A 398 16.67 -27.22 -5.07
CA VAL A 398 15.70 -26.51 -4.20
C VAL A 398 16.30 -25.21 -3.68
N GLU A 399 17.59 -25.19 -3.32
CA GLU A 399 18.26 -23.96 -2.88
C GLU A 399 18.34 -22.93 -4.01
N GLU A 400 18.74 -23.35 -5.20
CA GLU A 400 18.79 -22.51 -6.40
C GLU A 400 17.40 -22.00 -6.80
N TRP A 401 16.34 -22.79 -6.61
CA TRP A 401 14.95 -22.36 -6.86
C TRP A 401 14.47 -21.30 -5.87
N LEU A 402 14.81 -21.45 -4.59
CA LEU A 402 14.38 -20.54 -3.53
C LEU A 402 15.21 -19.25 -3.51
N ASN A 403 16.50 -19.35 -3.87
CA ASN A 403 17.44 -18.24 -3.92
C ASN A 403 18.22 -18.28 -5.24
N PRO A 404 17.60 -17.89 -6.37
CA PRO A 404 18.27 -17.94 -7.67
C PRO A 404 19.55 -17.14 -7.67
N SER A 405 20.64 -17.82 -8.04
CA SER A 405 21.93 -17.21 -8.23
C SER A 405 21.96 -16.39 -9.52
N ALA A 406 23.04 -15.63 -9.73
CA ALA A 406 23.17 -14.82 -10.93
C ALA A 406 23.10 -15.71 -12.20
N PRO A 407 22.40 -15.27 -13.26
CA PRO A 407 22.37 -15.99 -14.54
C PRO A 407 23.78 -16.35 -15.02
N GLY A 408 23.97 -17.62 -15.37
CA GLY A 408 25.27 -18.13 -15.78
C GLY A 408 26.16 -18.66 -14.66
N SER A 409 25.78 -18.59 -13.38
CA SER A 409 26.51 -19.32 -12.35
C SER A 409 26.48 -20.84 -12.64
N PRO A 410 27.43 -21.65 -12.11
CA PRO A 410 27.39 -23.10 -12.30
C PRO A 410 26.07 -23.75 -11.86
N THR A 411 25.47 -23.29 -10.74
CA THR A 411 24.21 -23.83 -10.23
C THR A 411 23.01 -23.36 -11.04
N ALA A 412 22.98 -22.08 -11.45
CA ALA A 412 21.96 -21.56 -12.35
C ALA A 412 22.01 -22.28 -13.71
N CYS A 413 23.20 -22.51 -14.25
CA CYS A 413 23.41 -23.27 -15.47
C CYS A 413 23.00 -24.74 -15.33
N ALA A 414 23.24 -25.38 -14.19
CA ALA A 414 22.79 -26.75 -13.96
C ALA A 414 21.26 -26.84 -13.83
N ALA A 415 20.63 -25.79 -13.29
CA ALA A 415 19.20 -25.76 -12.99
C ALA A 415 18.30 -25.24 -14.13
N ASP A 416 18.80 -24.38 -15.02
CA ASP A 416 18.08 -23.83 -16.18
C ASP A 416 18.15 -24.81 -17.37
N PHE A 417 17.11 -25.60 -17.59
CA PHE A 417 17.12 -26.66 -18.61
C PHE A 417 16.80 -26.16 -20.02
N ASP A 418 16.05 -25.08 -20.16
CA ASP A 418 15.68 -24.53 -21.48
C ASP A 418 16.63 -23.41 -21.96
N GLY A 419 17.56 -22.97 -21.11
CA GLY A 419 18.62 -22.02 -21.43
C GLY A 419 18.12 -20.59 -21.59
N ASN A 420 16.96 -20.26 -21.02
CA ASN A 420 16.36 -18.94 -21.10
C ASN A 420 16.86 -17.97 -20.00
N ASN A 421 17.80 -18.42 -19.15
CA ASN A 421 18.39 -17.71 -18.02
C ASN A 421 17.41 -17.42 -16.86
N THR A 422 16.29 -18.14 -16.77
CA THR A 422 15.30 -18.02 -15.69
C THR A 422 14.83 -19.40 -15.23
N LEU A 423 14.58 -19.55 -13.93
CA LEU A 423 14.01 -20.79 -13.39
C LEU A 423 12.49 -20.74 -13.42
N SER A 424 11.90 -21.67 -14.14
CA SER A 424 10.46 -21.75 -14.36
C SER A 424 9.92 -23.14 -14.03
N ALA A 425 8.59 -23.28 -14.02
CA ALA A 425 7.97 -24.58 -13.87
C ALA A 425 8.39 -25.58 -14.97
N GLY A 426 8.85 -25.10 -16.14
CA GLY A 426 9.43 -25.91 -17.19
C GLY A 426 10.72 -26.59 -16.75
N ASP A 427 11.61 -25.84 -16.10
CA ASP A 427 12.91 -26.33 -15.61
C ASP A 427 12.74 -27.34 -14.49
N LEU A 428 11.81 -27.08 -13.55
CA LEU A 428 11.51 -28.02 -12.48
C LEU A 428 11.01 -29.37 -13.04
N THR A 429 10.15 -29.31 -14.06
CA THR A 429 9.64 -30.52 -14.73
C THR A 429 10.77 -31.29 -15.40
N ALA A 430 11.68 -30.59 -16.07
CA ALA A 430 12.85 -31.17 -16.72
C ALA A 430 13.83 -31.79 -15.72
N PHE A 431 14.08 -31.12 -14.60
CA PHE A 431 14.90 -31.62 -13.51
C PHE A 431 14.35 -32.90 -12.88
N VAL A 432 13.04 -32.94 -12.60
CA VAL A 432 12.39 -34.17 -12.07
C VAL A 432 12.49 -35.32 -13.07
N ASN A 433 12.27 -35.06 -14.37
CA ASN A 433 12.43 -36.09 -15.40
C ASN A 433 13.88 -36.58 -15.51
N CYS A 434 14.84 -35.67 -15.41
CA CYS A 434 16.28 -35.94 -15.37
C CYS A 434 16.63 -36.89 -14.22
N LEU A 435 16.14 -36.62 -13.01
CA LEU A 435 16.33 -37.47 -11.83
C LEU A 435 15.71 -38.87 -11.98
N LEU A 436 14.50 -38.94 -12.54
CA LEU A 436 13.76 -40.21 -12.64
C LEU A 436 14.29 -41.12 -13.75
N THR A 437 14.87 -40.55 -14.80
CA THR A 437 15.28 -41.30 -16.00
C THR A 437 16.80 -41.41 -16.17
N GLY A 438 17.58 -40.60 -15.43
CA GLY A 438 19.02 -40.41 -15.63
C GLY A 438 19.40 -39.68 -16.92
N SER A 439 18.41 -39.30 -17.73
CA SER A 439 18.54 -38.63 -19.02
C SER A 439 18.05 -37.19 -18.90
N CYS A 440 18.98 -36.25 -18.95
CA CYS A 440 18.74 -34.85 -18.68
C CYS A 440 18.76 -34.11 -20.01
N VAL A 441 17.70 -34.35 -20.77
CA VAL A 441 17.43 -33.70 -22.04
C VAL A 441 16.20 -32.84 -21.83
N ASN A 442 16.28 -31.61 -22.30
CA ASN A 442 15.15 -30.95 -22.94
C ASN A 442 15.41 -30.94 -24.45
#